data_AF-A0A3C1N833-F1
#
_entry.id   AF-A0A3C1N833-F1
#
_cell.length_a   1.000
_cell.length_b   1.000
_cell.length_c   1.000
_cell.angle_alpha   90.00
_cell.angle_beta   90.00
_cell.angle_gamma   90.00
#
_symmetry.space_group_name_H-M   'P 1'
#
loop_
_entity.id
_entity.type
_entity.pdbx_description
1 polymer ?
#
loop_
_entity_poly.entity_id
_entity_poly.type
_entity_poly.pdbx_seq_one_letter_code
_entity_poly.pdbx_strand_id
1 'polypeptide(L)'
;MNFRRALRPAPAIGLSIIFLAASLLLTPAVENKGLLGDFYGGLVALNVIGIVIMTSLTTINVYRLIRQFRAQVLGARLALRFVVIFALLAIIPLSIVYYFSVYFLSRGVDSWFDVRIEQALDDALLLGQTSLEAKKTDVVIRLHRNAAQVSQTTSPFGVIKLLEELRGEGDFSEMSLHSLSGRVIASSSGDAISLTPSAPDDTVFARIRQRKTYA
;
A
#
# COMPACT_ATOMS: atom_id res chain seq x y z
N MET A 1 -53.75 22.65 33.78
CA MET A 1 -52.41 22.88 33.22
C MET A 1 -51.86 21.53 32.75
N ASN A 2 -51.93 21.26 31.44
CA ASN A 2 -51.84 19.89 30.90
C ASN A 2 -50.41 19.37 30.78
N PHE A 3 -49.98 18.57 31.77
CA PHE A 3 -48.68 17.87 31.86
C PHE A 3 -48.37 16.96 30.66
N ARG A 4 -49.38 16.58 29.87
CA ARG A 4 -49.25 15.71 28.68
C ARG A 4 -48.51 16.32 27.48
N ARG A 5 -48.27 17.64 27.44
CA ARG A 5 -47.51 18.28 26.34
C ARG A 5 -45.99 18.35 26.59
N ALA A 6 -45.54 18.24 27.84
CA ALA A 6 -44.12 18.26 28.20
C ALA A 6 -43.41 16.92 27.93
N LEU A 7 -44.17 15.82 27.78
CA LEU A 7 -43.64 14.47 27.53
C LEU A 7 -43.31 14.17 26.05
N ARG A 8 -43.44 15.16 25.14
CA ARG A 8 -43.26 14.95 23.68
C ARG A 8 -41.80 14.77 23.21
N PRO A 9 -40.75 15.37 23.81
CA PRO A 9 -39.37 15.13 23.38
C PRO A 9 -38.73 13.91 24.06
N ALA A 10 -39.29 13.42 25.17
CA ALA A 10 -38.74 12.30 25.95
C ALA A 10 -38.44 11.03 25.11
N PRO A 11 -39.35 10.53 24.23
CA PRO A 11 -39.03 9.36 23.41
C PRO A 11 -37.95 9.64 22.36
N ALA A 12 -37.87 10.87 21.82
CA ALA A 12 -36.84 11.23 20.86
C ALA A 12 -35.46 11.29 21.52
N ILE A 13 -35.36 11.84 22.73
CA ILE A 13 -34.11 11.87 23.50
C ILE A 13 -33.64 10.45 23.83
N GLY A 14 -34.55 9.60 24.31
CA GLY A 14 -34.22 8.20 24.60
C GLY A 14 -33.73 7.45 23.35
N LEU A 15 -34.40 7.63 22.21
CA LEU A 15 -34.00 7.04 20.94
C LEU A 15 -32.63 7.56 20.48
N SER A 16 -32.35 8.85 20.62
CA SER A 16 -31.03 9.43 20.28
C SER A 16 -29.91 8.86 21.15
N ILE A 17 -30.15 8.64 22.44
CA ILE A 17 -29.15 8.04 23.34
C ILE A 17 -28.85 6.60 22.95
N ILE A 18 -29.88 5.82 22.62
CA ILE A 18 -29.73 4.43 22.15
C ILE A 18 -28.92 4.40 20.84
N PHE A 19 -29.21 5.31 19.91
CA PHE A 19 -28.45 5.40 18.64
C PHE A 19 -27.01 5.83 18.85
N LEU A 20 -26.77 6.80 19.74
CA LEU A 20 -25.41 7.21 20.07
C LEU A 20 -24.61 6.03 20.65
N ALA A 21 -25.20 5.27 21.57
CA ALA A 21 -24.58 4.07 22.12
C ALA A 21 -24.30 3.02 21.03
N ALA A 22 -25.28 2.74 20.16
CA ALA A 22 -25.10 1.82 19.03
C ALA A 22 -24.00 2.29 18.06
N SER A 23 -23.85 3.59 17.84
CA SER A 23 -22.79 4.16 17.01
C SER A 23 -21.41 4.05 17.66
N LEU A 24 -21.31 4.25 18.97
CA LEU A 24 -20.04 4.12 19.69
C LEU A 24 -19.57 2.65 19.75
N LEU A 25 -20.51 1.71 19.77
CA LEU A 25 -20.22 0.27 19.74
C LEU A 25 -19.73 -0.22 18.37
N LEU A 26 -19.86 0.55 17.29
CA LEU A 26 -19.32 0.20 15.97
C LEU A 26 -17.79 0.27 15.93
N THR A 27 -17.16 1.24 16.61
CA THR A 27 -15.70 1.40 16.63
C THR A 27 -14.97 0.13 17.08
N PRO A 28 -15.28 -0.47 18.25
CA PRO A 28 -14.65 -1.72 18.67
C PRO A 28 -15.08 -2.93 17.80
N ALA A 29 -16.25 -2.89 17.15
CA ALA A 29 -16.69 -3.94 16.24
C ALA A 29 -15.88 -3.99 14.92
N VAL A 30 -15.32 -2.85 14.49
CA VAL A 30 -14.44 -2.77 13.31
C VAL A 30 -13.05 -3.30 13.62
N GLU A 31 -12.54 -3.04 14.82
CA GLU A 31 -11.15 -3.37 15.20
C GLU A 31 -10.97 -4.82 15.65
N ASN A 32 -11.99 -5.43 16.28
CA ASN A 32 -11.89 -6.78 16.83
C ASN A 32 -12.80 -7.77 16.09
N LYS A 33 -12.20 -8.67 15.29
CA LYS A 33 -12.88 -9.79 14.59
C LYS A 33 -13.32 -10.92 15.56
N GLY A 34 -13.79 -10.57 16.76
CA GLY A 34 -14.38 -11.48 17.74
C GLY A 34 -15.91 -11.55 17.62
N LEU A 35 -16.61 -11.82 18.74
CA LEU A 35 -18.07 -11.97 18.84
C LEU A 35 -18.91 -10.80 18.28
N LEU A 36 -18.34 -9.59 18.11
CA LEU A 36 -19.03 -8.43 17.54
C LEU A 36 -18.90 -8.32 16.01
N GLY A 37 -17.94 -9.02 15.39
CA GLY A 37 -17.72 -9.00 13.95
C GLY A 37 -18.90 -9.58 13.17
N ASP A 38 -19.50 -10.66 13.68
CA ASP A 38 -20.67 -11.31 13.06
C ASP A 38 -21.93 -10.40 13.11
N PHE A 39 -22.04 -9.55 14.14
CA PHE A 39 -23.14 -8.60 14.28
C PHE A 39 -22.89 -7.25 13.62
N TYR A 40 -21.69 -7.00 13.06
CA TYR A 40 -21.32 -5.72 12.45
C TYR A 40 -22.34 -5.30 11.38
N GLY A 41 -22.73 -6.22 10.50
CA GLY A 41 -23.75 -5.94 9.48
C GLY A 41 -25.11 -5.54 10.08
N GLY A 42 -25.53 -6.21 11.16
CA GLY A 42 -26.75 -5.86 11.90
C GLY A 42 -26.67 -4.51 12.61
N LEU A 43 -25.53 -4.19 13.22
CA LEU A 43 -25.25 -2.91 13.88
C LEU A 43 -25.24 -1.74 12.88
N VAL A 44 -24.65 -1.93 11.70
CA VAL A 44 -24.67 -0.95 10.61
C VAL A 44 -26.10 -0.76 10.10
N ALA A 45 -26.82 -1.85 9.80
CA ALA A 45 -28.20 -1.76 9.34
C ALA A 45 -29.11 -1.05 10.36
N LEU A 46 -28.99 -1.38 11.65
CA LEU A 46 -29.70 -0.71 12.74
C LEU A 46 -29.40 0.79 12.76
N ASN A 47 -28.12 1.18 12.70
CA ASN A 47 -27.72 2.59 12.67
C ASN A 47 -28.30 3.33 11.46
N VAL A 48 -28.23 2.73 10.26
CA VAL A 48 -28.81 3.32 9.04
C VAL A 48 -30.31 3.53 9.20
N ILE A 49 -31.04 2.52 9.70
CA ILE A 49 -32.48 2.63 9.97
C ILE A 49 -32.74 3.77 10.97
N GLY A 50 -31.92 3.88 12.01
CA GLY A 50 -31.99 4.97 12.97
C GLY A 50 -31.83 6.35 12.41
N ILE A 51 -30.80 6.53 11.59
CA ILE A 51 -30.52 7.78 10.90
C ILE A 51 -31.71 8.16 10.02
N VAL A 52 -32.30 7.20 9.30
CA VAL A 52 -33.49 7.44 8.46
C VAL A 52 -34.68 7.87 9.31
N ILE A 53 -34.98 7.19 10.42
CA ILE A 53 -36.09 7.53 11.33
C ILE A 53 -35.88 8.92 11.95
N MET A 54 -34.68 9.19 12.47
CA MET A 54 -34.35 10.46 13.10
C MET A 54 -34.40 11.64 12.12
N THR A 55 -33.83 11.46 10.94
CA THR A 55 -33.88 12.46 9.86
C THR A 55 -35.32 12.74 9.46
N SER A 56 -36.13 11.69 9.29
CA SER A 56 -37.54 11.83 8.92
C SER A 56 -38.34 12.59 9.99
N LEU A 57 -38.22 12.18 11.26
CA LEU A 57 -38.90 12.84 12.38
C LEU A 57 -38.49 14.31 12.52
N THR A 58 -37.19 14.59 12.43
CA THR A 58 -36.65 15.95 12.51
C THR A 58 -37.17 16.80 11.35
N THR A 59 -37.15 16.26 10.14
CA THR A 59 -37.65 16.95 8.93
C THR A 59 -39.13 17.27 9.05
N ILE A 60 -39.95 16.32 9.49
CA ILE A 60 -41.40 16.53 9.72
C ILE A 60 -41.63 17.62 10.78
N ASN A 61 -40.86 17.61 11.88
CA ASN A 61 -40.97 18.62 12.94
C ASN A 61 -40.59 20.01 12.45
N VAL A 62 -39.49 20.13 11.69
CA VAL A 62 -39.06 21.40 11.07
C VAL A 62 -40.11 21.88 10.07
N TYR A 63 -40.61 21.01 9.19
CA TYR A 63 -41.65 21.35 8.23
C TYR A 63 -42.93 21.84 8.91
N ARG A 64 -43.36 21.16 9.98
CA ARG A 64 -44.51 21.58 10.79
C ARG A 64 -44.28 22.94 11.44
N LEU A 65 -43.06 23.20 11.94
CA LEU A 65 -42.70 24.48 12.54
C LEU A 65 -42.74 25.61 11.51
N ILE A 66 -42.21 25.38 10.30
CA ILE A 66 -42.27 26.33 9.18
C ILE A 66 -43.73 26.61 8.79
N ARG A 67 -44.59 25.57 8.75
CA ARG A 67 -46.01 25.73 8.46
C ARG A 67 -46.74 26.54 9.54
N GLN A 68 -46.43 26.31 10.81
CA GLN A 68 -46.98 27.07 11.94
C GLN A 68 -46.51 28.53 11.94
N PHE A 69 -45.25 28.76 11.54
CA PHE A 69 -44.72 30.10 11.35
C PHE A 69 -45.47 30.84 10.24
N ARG A 70 -45.72 30.19 9.10
CA ARG A 70 -46.54 30.76 8.01
C ARG A 70 -47.98 31.04 8.44
N ALA A 71 -48.57 30.18 9.26
CA ALA A 71 -49.90 30.36 9.83
C ALA A 71 -49.98 31.38 10.98
N GLN A 72 -48.91 32.17 11.23
CA GLN A 72 -48.83 33.21 12.26
C GLN A 72 -49.19 32.74 13.68
N VAL A 73 -48.91 31.47 14.00
CA VAL A 73 -49.17 30.93 15.34
C VAL A 73 -48.24 31.60 16.36
N LEU A 74 -48.82 32.15 17.43
CA LEU A 74 -48.10 32.71 18.58
C LEU A 74 -47.08 31.69 19.12
N GLY A 75 -45.80 32.06 19.14
CA GLY A 75 -44.68 31.23 19.60
C GLY A 75 -43.85 30.54 18.51
N ALA A 76 -44.41 30.31 17.31
CA ALA A 76 -43.69 29.62 16.22
C ALA A 76 -42.52 30.46 15.66
N ARG A 77 -42.67 31.80 15.65
CA ARG A 77 -41.63 32.74 15.21
C ARG A 77 -40.38 32.68 16.09
N LEU A 78 -40.56 32.58 17.41
CA LEU A 78 -39.45 32.51 18.36
C LEU A 78 -38.73 31.16 18.25
N ALA A 79 -39.50 30.06 18.22
CA ALA A 79 -38.95 28.72 18.07
C ALA A 79 -38.16 28.57 16.75
N LEU A 80 -38.69 29.07 15.63
CA LEU A 80 -38.00 29.02 14.34
C LEU A 80 -36.69 29.83 14.37
N ARG A 81 -36.69 31.01 15.00
CA ARG A 81 -35.47 31.83 15.17
C ARG A 81 -34.39 31.06 15.94
N PHE A 82 -34.75 30.38 17.02
CA PHE A 82 -33.80 29.56 17.77
C PHE A 82 -33.25 28.40 16.95
N VAL A 83 -34.11 27.68 16.22
CA VAL A 83 -33.67 26.58 15.34
C VAL A 83 -32.70 27.07 14.28
N VAL A 84 -32.98 28.21 13.64
CA VAL A 84 -32.09 28.79 12.61
C VAL A 84 -30.75 29.22 13.20
N ILE A 85 -30.76 29.94 14.33
CA ILE A 85 -29.51 30.38 14.98
C ILE A 85 -28.68 29.18 15.42
N PHE A 86 -29.31 28.16 16.03
CA PHE A 86 -28.63 26.94 16.46
C PHE A 86 -28.05 26.17 15.27
N ALA A 87 -28.80 26.04 14.17
CA ALA A 87 -28.33 25.41 12.95
C ALA A 87 -27.12 26.15 12.37
N LEU A 88 -27.16 27.49 12.31
CA LEU A 88 -26.02 28.28 11.84
C LEU A 88 -24.79 28.11 12.73
N LEU A 89 -24.97 28.19 14.06
CA LEU A 89 -23.88 27.99 15.03
C LEU A 89 -23.25 26.60 14.95
N ALA A 90 -24.01 25.57 14.58
CA ALA A 90 -23.51 24.21 14.39
C ALA A 90 -22.85 24.01 13.02
N ILE A 91 -23.48 24.48 11.93
CA ILE A 91 -23.05 24.21 10.55
C ILE A 91 -21.78 25.01 10.18
N ILE A 92 -21.64 26.26 10.64
CA ILE A 92 -20.48 27.11 10.31
C ILE A 92 -19.15 26.45 10.72
N PRO A 93 -18.90 26.12 12.01
CA PRO A 93 -17.64 25.51 12.42
C PRO A 93 -17.43 24.13 11.80
N LEU A 94 -18.50 23.33 11.66
CA LEU A 94 -18.43 22.03 11.00
C LEU A 94 -17.97 22.15 9.54
N SER A 95 -18.49 23.14 8.81
CA SER A 95 -18.13 23.38 7.41
C SER A 95 -16.68 23.82 7.26
N ILE A 96 -16.18 24.66 8.18
CA ILE A 96 -14.78 25.09 8.20
C ILE A 96 -13.88 23.87 8.40
N VAL A 97 -14.12 23.06 9.43
CA VAL A 97 -13.32 21.86 9.71
C VAL A 97 -13.37 20.91 8.51
N TYR A 98 -14.56 20.61 7.99
CA TYR A 98 -14.71 19.74 6.82
C TYR A 98 -13.95 20.27 5.59
N TYR A 99 -14.07 21.55 5.28
CA TYR A 99 -13.36 22.18 4.17
C TYR A 99 -11.85 22.05 4.34
N PHE A 100 -11.32 22.38 5.53
CA PHE A 100 -9.89 22.24 5.79
C PHE A 100 -9.43 20.79 5.80
N SER A 101 -10.25 19.85 6.30
CA SER A 101 -9.95 18.42 6.24
C SER A 101 -9.85 17.94 4.80
N VAL A 102 -10.80 18.30 3.93
CA VAL A 102 -10.77 17.94 2.50
C VAL A 102 -9.61 18.63 1.79
N TYR A 103 -9.41 19.93 2.02
CA TYR A 103 -8.32 20.71 1.44
C TYR A 103 -6.95 20.15 1.82
N PHE A 104 -6.77 19.81 3.10
CA PHE A 104 -5.55 19.18 3.59
C PHE A 104 -5.41 17.75 3.09
N LEU A 105 -6.50 16.98 2.95
CA LEU A 105 -6.43 15.64 2.38
C LEU A 105 -5.99 15.69 0.92
N SER A 106 -6.56 16.57 0.10
CA SER A 106 -6.19 16.69 -1.31
C SER A 106 -4.76 17.23 -1.49
N ARG A 107 -4.43 18.35 -0.83
CA ARG A 107 -3.12 19.01 -1.02
C ARG A 107 -2.01 18.40 -0.21
N GLY A 108 -2.35 17.84 0.96
CA GLY A 108 -1.46 17.01 1.74
C GLY A 108 -0.97 15.90 0.84
N VAL A 109 -1.86 14.97 0.42
CA VAL A 109 -1.52 13.82 -0.42
C VAL A 109 -0.57 14.23 -1.55
N ASP A 110 -0.92 15.22 -2.35
CA ASP A 110 -0.06 15.66 -3.46
C ASP A 110 1.35 16.12 -3.02
N SER A 111 1.45 16.90 -1.93
CA SER A 111 2.71 17.54 -1.51
C SER A 111 3.65 16.63 -0.71
N TRP A 112 3.14 15.78 0.20
CA TRP A 112 4.03 14.78 0.80
C TRP A 112 4.40 13.80 -0.30
N PHE A 113 3.46 13.18 -1.03
CA PHE A 113 3.76 12.04 -1.90
C PHE A 113 4.78 12.31 -3.01
N ASP A 114 4.73 13.45 -3.69
CA ASP A 114 5.59 13.71 -4.86
C ASP A 114 7.08 13.68 -4.51
N VAL A 115 7.50 14.47 -3.51
CA VAL A 115 8.93 14.70 -3.23
C VAL A 115 9.65 13.46 -2.67
N ARG A 116 8.99 12.63 -1.84
CA ARG A 116 9.66 11.38 -1.34
C ARG A 116 9.50 10.18 -2.26
N ILE A 117 8.55 10.16 -3.21
CA ILE A 117 8.45 9.02 -4.15
C ILE A 117 9.53 9.16 -5.22
N GLU A 118 9.73 10.36 -5.76
CA GLU A 118 10.73 10.61 -6.80
C GLU A 118 12.15 10.32 -6.27
N GLN A 119 12.48 10.85 -5.10
CA GLN A 119 13.77 10.58 -4.43
C GLN A 119 13.95 9.11 -4.07
N ALA A 120 12.93 8.44 -3.51
CA ALA A 120 13.04 7.02 -3.18
C ALA A 120 13.18 6.12 -4.42
N LEU A 121 12.57 6.52 -5.54
CA LEU A 121 12.70 5.79 -6.81
C LEU A 121 14.11 5.96 -7.40
N ASP A 122 14.64 7.19 -7.40
CA ASP A 122 16.00 7.47 -7.84
C ASP A 122 17.03 6.74 -6.97
N ASP A 123 16.86 6.75 -5.64
CA ASP A 123 17.71 6.02 -4.71
C ASP A 123 17.65 4.51 -4.93
N ALA A 124 16.46 3.96 -5.17
CA ALA A 124 16.28 2.54 -5.48
C ALA A 124 16.93 2.15 -6.82
N LEU A 125 16.83 3.02 -7.84
CA LEU A 125 17.50 2.84 -9.12
C LEU A 125 19.02 2.89 -8.98
N LEU A 126 19.53 3.89 -8.25
CA LEU A 126 20.96 4.04 -7.97
C LEU A 126 21.50 2.85 -7.19
N LEU A 127 20.76 2.37 -6.18
CA LEU A 127 21.11 1.17 -5.43
C LEU A 127 21.11 -0.09 -6.30
N GLY A 128 20.11 -0.24 -7.17
CA GLY A 128 20.03 -1.37 -8.11
C GLY A 128 21.20 -1.39 -9.09
N GLN A 129 21.51 -0.25 -9.70
CA GLN A 129 22.64 -0.10 -10.61
C GLN A 129 23.98 -0.35 -9.89
N THR A 130 24.16 0.24 -8.71
CA THR A 130 25.40 0.08 -7.93
C THR A 130 25.59 -1.36 -7.45
N SER A 131 24.51 -2.02 -7.01
CA SER A 131 24.55 -3.42 -6.59
C SER A 131 24.87 -4.36 -7.76
N LEU A 132 24.31 -4.08 -8.95
CA LEU A 132 24.59 -4.85 -10.15
C LEU A 132 26.05 -4.68 -10.60
N GLU A 133 26.56 -3.45 -10.66
CA GLU A 133 27.95 -3.17 -11.03
C GLU A 133 28.94 -3.75 -10.01
N ALA A 134 28.62 -3.71 -8.71
CA ALA A 134 29.40 -4.37 -7.67
C ALA A 134 29.42 -5.89 -7.89
N LYS A 135 28.26 -6.52 -8.17
CA LYS A 135 28.17 -7.97 -8.42
C LYS A 135 28.95 -8.39 -9.66
N LYS A 136 28.87 -7.62 -10.76
CA LYS A 136 29.64 -7.86 -11.99
C LYS A 136 31.15 -7.80 -11.74
N THR A 137 31.60 -6.73 -11.09
CA THR A 137 33.03 -6.52 -10.77
C THR A 137 33.58 -7.67 -9.90
N ASP A 138 32.81 -8.08 -8.90
CA ASP A 138 33.16 -9.18 -8.00
C ASP A 138 33.25 -10.54 -8.74
N VAL A 139 32.34 -10.80 -9.68
CA VAL A 139 32.42 -11.97 -10.57
C VAL A 139 33.67 -11.94 -11.45
N VAL A 140 34.01 -10.78 -12.03
CA VAL A 140 35.23 -10.62 -12.86
C VAL A 140 36.51 -10.85 -12.04
N ILE A 141 36.59 -10.30 -10.83
CA ILE A 141 37.75 -10.49 -9.95
C ILE A 141 37.92 -11.98 -9.60
N ARG A 142 36.83 -12.67 -9.26
CA ARG A 142 36.84 -14.13 -9.03
C ARG A 142 37.28 -14.89 -10.29
N LEU A 143 36.74 -14.53 -11.46
CA LEU A 143 37.10 -15.17 -12.73
C LEU A 143 38.61 -15.08 -13.00
N HIS A 144 39.23 -13.92 -12.78
CA HIS A 144 40.68 -13.76 -12.96
C HIS A 144 41.50 -14.63 -12.00
N ARG A 145 41.08 -14.74 -10.73
CA ARG A 145 41.72 -15.63 -9.75
C ARG A 145 41.59 -17.10 -10.17
N ASN A 146 40.40 -17.49 -10.58
CA ASN A 146 40.07 -18.85 -11.01
C ASN A 146 40.84 -19.23 -12.28
N ALA A 147 40.95 -18.32 -13.26
CA ALA A 147 41.73 -18.53 -14.47
C ALA A 147 43.21 -18.81 -14.18
N ALA A 148 43.80 -18.16 -13.17
CA ALA A 148 45.17 -18.44 -12.74
C ALA A 148 45.33 -19.86 -12.17
N GLN A 149 44.35 -20.37 -11.43
CA GLN A 149 44.35 -21.76 -10.92
C GLN A 149 44.17 -22.78 -12.04
N VAL A 150 43.27 -22.51 -13.00
CA VAL A 150 43.08 -23.36 -14.18
C VAL A 150 44.36 -23.44 -15.02
N SER A 151 45.10 -22.33 -15.17
CA SER A 151 46.36 -22.30 -15.92
C SER A 151 47.49 -23.16 -15.32
N GLN A 152 47.42 -23.47 -14.02
CA GLN A 152 48.39 -24.31 -13.32
C GLN A 152 48.05 -25.81 -13.37
N THR A 153 46.87 -26.15 -13.89
CA THR A 153 46.38 -27.54 -13.92
C THR A 153 46.67 -28.18 -15.28
N THR A 154 47.62 -29.12 -15.31
CA THR A 154 48.09 -29.77 -16.56
C THR A 154 47.26 -30.98 -16.98
N SER A 155 46.43 -31.56 -16.10
CA SER A 155 45.63 -32.76 -16.38
C SER A 155 44.21 -32.41 -16.86
N PRO A 156 43.73 -32.96 -18.01
CA PRO A 156 42.37 -32.73 -18.51
C PRO A 156 41.26 -33.09 -17.51
N PHE A 157 41.40 -34.20 -16.78
CA PHE A 157 40.46 -34.58 -15.72
C PHE A 157 40.53 -33.64 -14.51
N GLY A 158 41.72 -33.08 -14.24
CA GLY A 158 41.92 -32.10 -13.17
C GLY A 158 41.17 -30.79 -13.44
N VAL A 159 41.15 -30.34 -14.70
CA VAL A 159 40.44 -29.11 -15.10
C VAL A 159 38.92 -29.26 -14.91
N ILE A 160 38.34 -30.40 -15.29
CA ILE A 160 36.89 -30.65 -15.11
C ILE A 160 36.51 -30.65 -13.62
N LYS A 161 37.29 -31.34 -12.78
CA LYS A 161 37.06 -31.37 -11.32
C LYS A 161 37.19 -29.98 -10.69
N LEU A 162 38.21 -29.21 -11.09
CA LEU A 162 38.42 -27.85 -10.61
C LEU A 162 37.27 -26.92 -11.01
N LEU A 163 36.74 -27.03 -12.23
CA LEU A 163 35.59 -26.25 -12.66
C LEU A 163 34.33 -26.57 -11.85
N GLU A 164 34.10 -27.83 -11.47
CA GLU A 164 33.00 -28.21 -10.59
C GLU A 164 33.13 -27.59 -9.19
N GLU A 165 34.32 -27.62 -8.62
CA GLU A 165 34.62 -27.03 -7.30
C GLU A 165 34.43 -25.50 -7.32
N LEU A 166 35.01 -24.82 -8.32
CA LEU A 166 34.89 -23.37 -8.48
C LEU A 166 33.46 -22.92 -8.78
N ARG A 167 32.69 -23.73 -9.52
CA ARG A 167 31.28 -23.48 -9.79
C ARG A 167 30.47 -23.53 -8.49
N GLY A 168 30.69 -24.57 -7.68
CA GLY A 168 30.03 -24.76 -6.39
C GLY A 168 30.38 -23.68 -5.37
N GLU A 169 31.67 -23.31 -5.26
CA GLU A 169 32.12 -22.23 -4.35
C GLU A 169 31.54 -20.86 -4.71
N GLY A 170 31.36 -20.58 -6.00
CA GLY A 170 30.86 -19.30 -6.49
C GLY A 170 29.34 -19.23 -6.67
N ASP A 171 28.60 -20.30 -6.32
CA ASP A 171 27.16 -20.46 -6.56
C ASP A 171 26.77 -20.15 -8.01
N PHE A 172 27.62 -20.56 -8.95
CA PHE A 172 27.38 -20.37 -10.37
C PHE A 172 26.52 -21.52 -10.90
N SER A 173 25.53 -21.21 -11.74
CA SER A 173 24.71 -22.23 -12.40
C SER A 173 25.54 -23.09 -13.36
N GLU A 174 26.51 -22.47 -14.05
CA GLU A 174 27.32 -23.10 -15.08
C GLU A 174 28.73 -22.47 -15.10
N MET A 175 29.74 -23.28 -15.38
CA MET A 175 31.10 -22.82 -15.70
C MET A 175 31.65 -23.58 -16.89
N SER A 176 32.20 -22.86 -17.87
CA SER A 176 32.73 -23.45 -19.09
C SER A 176 34.05 -22.79 -19.49
N LEU A 177 34.98 -23.62 -19.95
CA LEU A 177 36.27 -23.20 -20.48
C LEU A 177 36.22 -23.31 -22.01
N HIS A 178 36.42 -22.19 -22.69
CA HIS A 178 36.41 -22.12 -24.15
C HIS A 178 37.80 -21.83 -24.71
N SER A 179 38.08 -22.39 -25.88
CA SER A 179 39.20 -21.98 -26.73
C SER A 179 38.93 -20.60 -27.35
N LEU A 180 39.98 -19.90 -27.79
CA LEU A 180 39.87 -18.65 -28.55
C LEU A 180 39.07 -18.80 -29.87
N SER A 181 38.93 -20.04 -30.35
CA SER A 181 38.09 -20.40 -31.50
C SER A 181 36.61 -20.66 -31.15
N GLY A 182 36.20 -20.47 -29.88
CA GLY A 182 34.84 -20.73 -29.39
C GLY A 182 34.55 -22.19 -28.99
N ARG A 183 35.48 -23.12 -29.23
CA ARG A 183 35.31 -24.55 -28.90
C ARG A 183 35.35 -24.78 -27.38
N VAL A 184 34.39 -25.53 -26.84
CA VAL A 184 34.39 -25.94 -25.42
C VAL A 184 35.56 -26.91 -25.17
N ILE A 185 36.37 -26.61 -24.17
CA ILE A 185 37.50 -27.41 -23.69
C ILE A 185 37.06 -28.24 -22.48
N ALA A 186 36.31 -27.63 -21.57
CA ALA A 186 35.74 -28.27 -20.39
C ALA A 186 34.48 -27.50 -19.95
N SER A 187 33.55 -28.17 -19.27
CA SER A 187 32.34 -27.55 -18.72
C SER A 187 31.86 -28.27 -17.47
N SER A 188 31.21 -27.53 -16.58
CA SER A 188 30.52 -28.00 -15.37
C SER A 188 29.18 -27.27 -15.30
N SER A 189 28.10 -28.01 -15.07
CA SER A 189 26.73 -27.50 -14.98
C SER A 189 26.06 -28.08 -13.75
N GLY A 190 25.29 -27.25 -13.04
CA GLY A 190 24.45 -27.71 -11.92
C GLY A 190 23.20 -28.49 -12.37
N ASP A 191 22.81 -28.38 -13.64
CA ASP A 191 21.66 -29.06 -14.21
C ASP A 191 22.07 -30.39 -14.85
N ALA A 192 21.57 -31.50 -14.28
CA ALA A 192 21.84 -32.86 -14.76
C ALA A 192 21.29 -33.17 -16.18
N ILE A 193 20.46 -32.28 -16.74
CA ILE A 193 19.74 -32.48 -18.01
C ILE A 193 20.43 -31.77 -19.18
N SER A 194 21.22 -30.71 -18.93
CA SER A 194 21.92 -29.96 -19.98
C SER A 194 23.44 -30.13 -19.87
N LEU A 195 23.97 -31.07 -20.66
CA LEU A 195 25.42 -31.34 -20.76
C LEU A 195 26.14 -30.40 -21.76
N THR A 196 25.37 -29.61 -22.51
CA THR A 196 25.92 -28.61 -23.43
C THR A 196 25.92 -27.24 -22.75
N PRO A 197 27.09 -26.65 -22.50
CA PRO A 197 27.18 -25.33 -21.92
C PRO A 197 26.53 -24.29 -22.83
N SER A 198 25.91 -23.29 -22.23
CA SER A 198 25.38 -22.14 -22.97
C SER A 198 26.54 -21.38 -23.62
N ALA A 199 26.59 -21.34 -24.95
CA ALA A 199 27.70 -20.72 -25.67
C ALA A 199 27.64 -19.19 -25.51
N PRO A 200 28.77 -18.53 -25.19
CA PRO A 200 28.84 -17.07 -25.19
C PRO A 200 28.48 -16.51 -26.56
N ASP A 201 27.77 -15.38 -26.59
CA ASP A 201 27.44 -14.67 -27.82
C ASP A 201 28.70 -14.21 -28.58
N ASP A 202 28.61 -14.08 -29.91
CA ASP A 202 29.74 -13.71 -30.78
C ASP A 202 30.34 -12.34 -30.38
N THR A 203 29.51 -11.47 -29.79
CA THR A 203 29.91 -10.16 -29.26
C THR A 203 30.89 -10.27 -28.08
N VAL A 204 30.79 -11.32 -27.26
CA VAL A 204 31.69 -11.59 -26.13
C VAL A 204 33.06 -12.01 -26.65
N PHE A 205 33.11 -12.91 -27.63
CA PHE A 205 34.37 -13.33 -28.26
C PHE A 205 35.07 -12.17 -28.99
N ALA A 206 34.31 -11.28 -29.63
CA ALA A 206 34.87 -10.08 -30.27
C ALA A 206 35.55 -9.13 -29.26
N ARG A 207 34.97 -8.95 -28.05
CA ARG A 207 35.58 -8.11 -26.99
C ARG A 207 36.81 -8.77 -26.36
N ILE A 208 36.76 -10.07 -26.09
CA ILE A 208 37.90 -10.82 -25.53
C ILE A 208 39.09 -10.81 -26.50
N ARG A 209 38.85 -10.90 -27.82
CA ARG A 209 39.90 -10.76 -28.85
C ARG A 209 40.59 -9.39 -28.84
N GLN A 210 39.88 -8.34 -28.43
CA GLN A 210 40.44 -7.00 -28.21
C GLN A 210 41.13 -6.86 -26.83
N ARG A 211 41.33 -7.97 -26.09
CA ARG A 211 41.82 -8.00 -24.70
C ARG A 211 40.98 -7.16 -23.73
N LYS A 212 39.70 -6.98 -24.02
CA LYS A 212 38.76 -6.31 -23.11
C LYS A 212 38.00 -7.34 -22.29
N THR A 213 37.90 -7.09 -21.00
CA THR A 213 37.06 -7.88 -20.09
C THR A 213 35.58 -7.60 -20.37
N TYR A 214 34.75 -8.63 -20.32
CA TYR A 214 33.30 -8.51 -20.36
C TYR A 214 32.76 -8.52 -18.92
N ALA A 215 32.06 -7.45 -18.54
CA ALA A 215 31.43 -7.24 -17.24
C ALA A 215 30.00 -6.73 -17.45
#